data_AF-W4ULL3-F1
#
_entry.id   AF-W4ULL3-F1
#
_cell.length_a   1.000
_cell.length_b   1.000
_cell.length_c   1.000
_cell.angle_alpha   90.00
_cell.angle_beta   90.00
_cell.angle_gamma   90.00
#
_symmetry.space_group_name_H-M   'P 1'
#
loop_
_entity.id
_entity.type
_entity.pdbx_description
1 polymer ?
#
loop_
_entity_poly.entity_id
_entity_poly.type
_entity_poly.pdbx_seq_one_letter_code
_entity_poly.pdbx_strand_id
1 'polypeptide(L)'
;MKNFIYLIAFYLLYTGCSKNEVQVALDYAGTNRAELEKVLAYYKDPKDSLKLRAACFLIANMPYHGYLWSERQEMYRKKIAAGGRVLGRGILRKFWEESQMPDEQEFVLDAHSLTSDFLIRNIESAFRVWELSPWREKVDYNTFCHYILPYRLADEPLSISWRDSLNLHFSPIIEKETDMQRAFVLISKYVNKKMSQSSVACPHVMDILSLNKYGYGFARSIFAFRKCFARSWYTGCI
;
A
#
# COMPACT_ATOMS: atom_id res chain seq x y z
N MET A 1 30.16 -4.20 23.51
CA MET A 1 29.17 -3.18 23.92
C MET A 1 28.47 -2.50 22.76
N LYS A 2 29.17 -1.99 21.72
CA LYS A 2 28.51 -1.39 20.53
C LYS A 2 27.59 -2.38 19.78
N ASN A 3 27.99 -3.65 19.63
CA ASN A 3 27.15 -4.67 18.99
C ASN A 3 25.91 -5.07 19.81
N PHE A 4 25.93 -4.86 21.14
CA PHE A 4 24.80 -5.15 22.02
C PHE A 4 23.74 -4.04 21.96
N ILE A 5 24.17 -2.79 21.70
CA ILE A 5 23.28 -1.64 21.47
C ILE A 5 22.54 -1.80 20.13
N TYR A 6 23.21 -2.29 19.08
CA TYR A 6 22.54 -2.61 17.81
C TYR A 6 21.56 -3.77 17.94
N LEU A 7 21.85 -4.78 18.77
CA LEU A 7 20.92 -5.87 19.07
C LEU A 7 19.70 -5.39 19.86
N ILE A 8 19.83 -4.42 20.78
CA ILE A 8 18.71 -3.81 21.50
C ILE A 8 17.89 -2.89 20.59
N ALA A 9 18.52 -2.11 19.71
CA ALA A 9 17.83 -1.30 18.71
C ALA A 9 17.08 -2.18 17.67
N PHE A 10 17.60 -3.37 17.37
CA PHE A 10 16.92 -4.38 16.56
C PHE A 10 15.80 -5.11 17.33
N TYR A 11 15.92 -5.23 18.66
CA TYR A 11 14.90 -5.82 19.55
C TYR A 11 13.76 -4.84 19.88
N LEU A 12 14.01 -3.53 19.83
CA LEU A 12 12.99 -2.48 19.97
C LEU A 12 12.09 -2.36 18.73
N LEU A 13 12.47 -2.98 17.61
CA LEU A 13 11.59 -3.21 16.45
C LEU A 13 10.70 -4.46 16.59
N TYR A 14 10.83 -5.19 17.71
CA TYR A 14 10.23 -6.53 17.89
C TYR A 14 9.08 -6.61 18.89
N THR A 15 8.67 -5.52 19.53
CA THR A 15 7.50 -5.52 20.42
C THR A 15 6.37 -4.74 19.80
N GLY A 16 5.32 -5.47 19.39
CA GLY A 16 4.13 -4.86 18.82
C GLY A 16 3.48 -3.87 19.77
N CYS A 17 2.96 -2.80 19.19
CA CYS A 17 2.03 -1.82 19.79
C CYS A 17 2.29 -1.57 21.28
N SER A 18 3.17 -0.62 21.60
CA SER A 18 3.04 0.00 22.91
C SER A 18 1.77 0.84 22.89
N LYS A 19 0.91 0.70 23.91
CA LYS A 19 -0.30 1.56 24.05
C LYS A 19 0.05 3.05 23.95
N ASN A 20 1.28 3.40 24.31
CA ASN A 20 1.84 4.74 24.22
C ASN A 20 1.96 5.24 22.78
N GLU A 21 2.49 4.44 21.84
CA GLU A 21 2.63 4.87 20.44
C GLU A 21 1.27 5.09 19.76
N VAL A 22 0.28 4.24 20.06
CA VAL A 22 -1.08 4.44 19.55
C VAL A 22 -1.67 5.72 20.11
N GLN A 23 -1.51 5.99 21.41
CA GLN A 23 -2.01 7.21 22.01
C GLN A 23 -1.35 8.46 21.40
N VAL A 24 -0.03 8.42 21.19
CA VAL A 24 0.71 9.49 20.51
C VAL A 24 0.15 9.72 19.11
N ALA A 25 -0.11 8.66 18.34
CA ALA A 25 -0.69 8.79 17.02
C ALA A 25 -2.13 9.35 17.04
N LEU A 26 -2.95 8.96 18.02
CA LEU A 26 -4.30 9.49 18.20
C LEU A 26 -4.31 10.97 18.58
N ASP A 27 -3.39 11.38 19.46
CA ASP A 27 -3.23 12.79 19.83
C ASP A 27 -2.72 13.60 18.62
N TYR A 28 -1.77 13.03 17.87
CA TYR A 28 -1.25 13.64 16.65
C TYR A 28 -2.32 13.76 15.55
N ALA A 29 -3.30 12.87 15.50
CA ALA A 29 -4.36 12.86 14.49
C ALA A 29 -5.30 14.09 14.56
N GLY A 30 -5.33 14.81 15.68
CA GLY A 30 -6.12 16.03 15.84
C GLY A 30 -7.61 15.80 15.56
N THR A 31 -8.16 16.50 14.58
CA THR A 31 -9.58 16.38 14.18
C THR A 31 -9.93 15.00 13.61
N ASN A 32 -8.95 14.28 13.05
CA ASN A 32 -9.16 12.94 12.46
C ASN A 32 -9.10 11.80 13.51
N ARG A 33 -8.85 12.13 14.78
CA ARG A 33 -8.76 11.15 15.88
C ARG A 33 -9.98 10.22 15.94
N ALA A 34 -11.19 10.75 15.73
CA ALA A 34 -12.42 9.98 15.79
C ALA A 34 -12.48 8.84 14.77
N GLU A 35 -11.91 9.04 13.57
CA GLU A 35 -11.82 7.98 12.56
C GLU A 35 -10.88 6.86 13.02
N LEU A 36 -9.74 7.20 13.60
CA LEU A 36 -8.78 6.21 14.10
C LEU A 36 -9.33 5.43 15.31
N GLU A 37 -10.00 6.11 16.24
CA GLU A 37 -10.69 5.48 17.37
C GLU A 37 -11.81 4.54 16.91
N LYS A 38 -12.55 4.91 15.86
CA LYS A 38 -13.58 4.05 15.25
C LYS A 38 -12.99 2.73 14.72
N VAL A 39 -11.76 2.73 14.18
CA VAL A 39 -11.07 1.48 13.78
C VAL A 39 -10.77 0.60 15.00
N LEU A 40 -10.25 1.17 16.08
CA LEU A 40 -9.96 0.42 17.30
C LEU A 40 -11.24 -0.16 17.93
N ALA A 41 -12.31 0.64 17.96
CA ALA A 41 -13.61 0.22 18.48
C ALA A 41 -14.25 -0.90 17.64
N TYR A 42 -14.01 -0.93 16.32
CA TYR A 42 -14.51 -1.96 15.42
C TYR A 42 -13.96 -3.36 15.79
N TYR A 43 -12.69 -3.45 16.20
CA TYR A 43 -12.02 -4.71 16.55
C TYR A 43 -11.95 -4.99 18.07
N LYS A 44 -12.87 -4.42 18.86
CA LYS A 44 -12.84 -4.56 20.34
C LYS A 44 -13.18 -5.97 20.86
N ASP A 45 -13.82 -6.79 20.04
CA ASP A 45 -14.23 -8.16 20.40
C ASP A 45 -12.99 -9.05 20.60
N PRO A 46 -12.89 -9.87 21.66
CA PRO A 46 -11.76 -10.77 21.88
C PRO A 46 -11.38 -11.65 20.68
N LYS A 47 -12.37 -12.04 19.85
CA LYS A 47 -12.12 -12.84 18.63
C LYS A 47 -11.26 -12.10 17.60
N ASP A 48 -11.30 -10.77 17.62
CA ASP A 48 -10.59 -9.89 16.68
C ASP A 48 -9.27 -9.38 17.26
N SER A 49 -8.77 -9.98 18.35
CA SER A 49 -7.54 -9.55 19.03
C SER A 49 -6.32 -9.41 18.11
N LEU A 50 -6.16 -10.28 17.11
CA LEU A 50 -5.09 -10.14 16.10
C LEU A 50 -5.32 -8.95 15.16
N LYS A 51 -6.57 -8.71 14.74
CA LYS A 51 -6.92 -7.56 13.88
C LYS A 51 -6.82 -6.25 14.63
N LEU A 52 -7.16 -6.23 15.92
CA LEU A 52 -6.94 -5.08 16.79
C LEU A 52 -5.45 -4.74 16.91
N ARG A 53 -4.59 -5.75 17.11
CA ARG A 53 -3.13 -5.55 17.11
C ARG A 53 -2.63 -5.00 15.77
N ALA A 54 -3.22 -5.41 14.66
CA ALA A 54 -2.88 -4.92 13.32
C ALA A 54 -3.35 -3.47 13.12
N ALA A 55 -4.56 -3.13 13.56
CA ALA A 55 -5.08 -1.77 13.58
C ALA A 55 -4.16 -0.84 14.37
N CYS A 56 -3.77 -1.26 15.58
CA CYS A 56 -2.83 -0.52 16.40
C CYS A 56 -1.46 -0.35 15.72
N PHE A 57 -0.94 -1.39 15.08
CA PHE A 57 0.32 -1.30 14.34
C PHE A 57 0.24 -0.26 13.23
N LEU A 58 -0.85 -0.24 12.45
CA LEU A 58 -1.03 0.78 11.41
C LEU A 58 -1.09 2.18 12.03
N ILE A 59 -1.98 2.39 13.01
CA ILE A 59 -2.21 3.70 13.64
C ILE A 59 -0.91 4.26 14.24
N ALA A 60 -0.16 3.45 14.99
CA ALA A 60 1.10 3.86 15.62
C ALA A 60 2.15 4.36 14.59
N ASN A 61 2.11 3.87 13.35
CA ASN A 61 3.06 4.26 12.31
C ASN A 61 2.55 5.42 11.41
N MET A 62 1.26 5.78 11.45
CA MET A 62 0.70 6.84 10.59
C MET A 62 1.34 8.22 10.72
N PRO A 63 1.82 8.68 11.90
CA PRO A 63 2.46 9.99 12.01
C PRO A 63 3.69 10.17 11.11
N TYR A 64 4.30 9.06 10.65
CA TYR A 64 5.49 9.07 9.80
C TYR A 64 5.18 8.82 8.33
N HIS A 65 3.90 8.73 7.95
CA HIS A 65 3.47 8.39 6.61
C HIS A 65 2.50 9.42 6.04
N GLY A 66 2.64 9.67 4.75
CA GLY A 66 1.86 10.65 4.01
C GLY A 66 2.28 10.68 2.55
N TYR A 67 1.78 11.66 1.83
CA TYR A 67 2.13 11.88 0.43
C TYR A 67 2.09 13.36 0.10
N LEU A 68 2.81 13.72 -0.97
CA LEU A 68 2.77 15.07 -1.51
C LEU A 68 1.54 15.21 -2.39
N TRP A 69 0.74 16.24 -2.15
CA TRP A 69 -0.47 16.55 -2.90
C TRP A 69 -0.36 17.94 -3.51
N SER A 70 -0.99 18.12 -4.67
CA SER A 70 -1.26 19.44 -5.24
C SER A 70 -2.55 19.40 -6.06
N GLU A 71 -3.21 20.54 -6.22
CA GLU A 71 -4.40 20.66 -7.08
C GLU A 71 -4.11 20.20 -8.51
N ARG A 72 -2.91 20.51 -9.00
CA ARG A 72 -2.42 20.08 -10.31
C ARG A 72 -2.35 18.56 -10.43
N GLN A 73 -1.80 17.89 -9.42
CA GLN A 73 -1.74 16.43 -9.37
C GLN A 73 -3.13 15.80 -9.32
N GLU A 74 -4.06 16.36 -8.54
CA GLU A 74 -5.42 15.84 -8.46
C GLU A 74 -6.17 16.01 -9.79
N MET A 75 -6.01 17.14 -10.48
CA MET A 75 -6.57 17.35 -11.81
C MET A 75 -5.99 16.37 -12.83
N TYR A 76 -4.68 16.14 -12.79
CA TYR A 76 -4.01 15.15 -13.63
C TYR A 76 -4.54 13.73 -13.37
N ARG A 77 -4.70 13.35 -12.09
CA ARG A 77 -5.28 12.06 -11.68
C ARG A 77 -6.69 11.88 -12.20
N LYS A 78 -7.56 12.89 -12.11
CA LYS A 78 -8.93 12.86 -12.66
C LYS A 78 -8.93 12.64 -14.17
N LYS A 79 -8.04 13.29 -14.92
CA LYS A 79 -7.91 13.09 -16.37
C LYS A 79 -7.44 11.67 -16.71
N ILE A 80 -6.47 11.14 -15.97
CA ILE A 80 -6.02 9.75 -16.13
C ILE A 80 -7.17 8.77 -15.86
N ALA A 81 -7.96 9.01 -14.81
CA ALA A 81 -9.09 8.16 -14.44
C ALA A 81 -10.20 8.19 -15.50
N ALA A 82 -10.48 9.36 -16.09
CA ALA A 82 -11.42 9.54 -17.20
C ALA A 82 -10.88 9.01 -18.55
N GLY A 83 -9.57 8.75 -18.64
CA GLY A 83 -8.93 8.25 -19.85
C GLY A 83 -9.31 6.82 -20.21
N GLY A 84 -9.24 6.52 -21.52
CA GLY A 84 -9.52 5.20 -22.08
C GLY A 84 -8.59 4.08 -21.60
N ARG A 85 -8.79 2.85 -22.11
CA ARG A 85 -8.02 1.67 -21.69
C ARG A 85 -6.52 1.76 -22.00
N VAL A 86 -6.15 2.52 -23.03
CA VAL A 86 -4.76 2.74 -23.43
C VAL A 86 -4.52 4.24 -23.58
N LEU A 87 -3.62 4.79 -22.76
CA LEU A 87 -3.16 6.16 -22.89
C LEU A 87 -1.70 6.14 -23.35
N GLY A 88 -1.43 6.72 -24.52
CA GLY A 88 -0.06 6.91 -25.01
C GLY A 88 0.66 8.07 -24.32
N ARG A 89 1.99 8.12 -24.43
CA ARG A 89 2.85 9.19 -23.89
C ARG A 89 2.32 10.59 -24.12
N GLY A 90 1.97 10.88 -25.38
CA GLY A 90 1.54 12.21 -25.80
C GLY A 90 0.27 12.66 -25.06
N ILE A 91 -0.63 11.71 -24.75
CA ILE A 91 -1.87 12.00 -24.04
C ILE A 91 -1.57 12.28 -22.56
N LEU A 92 -0.73 11.47 -21.91
CA LEU A 92 -0.33 11.71 -20.51
C LEU A 92 0.39 13.05 -20.36
N ARG A 93 1.32 13.37 -21.26
CA ARG A 93 2.00 14.67 -21.27
C ARG A 93 1.01 15.81 -21.49
N LYS A 94 0.10 15.68 -22.45
CA LYS A 94 -0.94 16.67 -22.73
C LYS A 94 -1.85 16.89 -21.51
N PHE A 95 -2.29 15.83 -20.84
CA PHE A 95 -3.10 15.94 -19.63
C PHE A 95 -2.40 16.75 -18.55
N TRP A 96 -1.09 16.55 -18.37
CA TRP A 96 -0.27 17.31 -17.43
C TRP A 96 -0.10 18.78 -17.82
N GLU A 97 0.20 19.05 -19.10
CA GLU A 97 0.35 20.41 -19.64
C GLU A 97 -0.95 21.21 -19.51
N GLU A 98 -2.09 20.56 -19.73
CA GLU A 98 -3.42 21.16 -19.57
C GLU A 98 -3.90 21.24 -18.11
N SER A 99 -3.23 20.58 -17.16
CA SER A 99 -3.50 20.78 -15.73
C SER A 99 -2.82 22.08 -15.29
N GLN A 100 -3.30 23.23 -15.76
CA GLN A 100 -2.72 24.55 -15.46
C GLN A 100 -3.13 25.09 -14.08
N MET A 101 -3.07 24.23 -13.06
CA MET A 101 -3.27 24.64 -11.67
C MET A 101 -1.92 25.01 -11.05
N PRO A 102 -1.90 25.87 -10.02
CA PRO A 102 -0.71 26.02 -9.17
C PRO A 102 -0.24 24.64 -8.70
N ASP A 103 1.05 24.37 -8.85
CA ASP A 103 1.68 23.16 -8.28
C ASP A 103 2.21 23.46 -6.88
N GLU A 104 1.37 24.10 -6.06
CA GLU A 104 1.66 24.32 -4.66
C GLU A 104 1.51 22.98 -3.94
N GLN A 105 2.62 22.52 -3.38
CA GLN A 105 2.73 21.18 -2.83
C GLN A 105 2.48 21.21 -1.33
N GLU A 106 1.49 20.43 -0.90
CA GLU A 106 1.18 20.20 0.50
C GLU A 106 1.51 18.75 0.86
N PHE A 107 2.12 18.52 2.02
CA PHE A 107 2.32 17.18 2.53
C PHE A 107 1.11 16.73 3.34
N VAL A 108 0.34 15.80 2.79
CA VAL A 108 -0.86 15.25 3.43
C VAL A 108 -0.45 14.04 4.27
N LEU A 109 -0.57 14.16 5.58
CA LEU A 109 -0.30 13.09 6.54
C LEU A 109 -1.44 12.09 6.58
N ASP A 110 -1.10 10.80 6.69
CA ASP A 110 -2.07 9.71 6.76
C ASP A 110 -2.89 9.82 8.06
N ALA A 111 -2.25 10.17 9.19
CA ALA A 111 -2.92 10.33 10.48
C ALA A 111 -4.06 11.37 10.45
N HIS A 112 -3.97 12.38 9.57
CA HIS A 112 -4.94 13.48 9.46
C HIS A 112 -6.02 13.24 8.41
N SER A 113 -5.86 12.25 7.52
CA SER A 113 -6.69 12.13 6.32
C SER A 113 -7.34 10.76 6.13
N LEU A 114 -6.81 9.69 6.72
CA LEU A 114 -7.34 8.35 6.50
C LEU A 114 -8.63 8.10 7.28
N THR A 115 -9.60 7.52 6.58
CA THR A 115 -10.89 7.13 7.15
C THR A 115 -10.84 5.74 7.74
N SER A 116 -11.66 5.55 8.76
CA SER A 116 -11.96 4.26 9.39
C SER A 116 -12.34 3.20 8.37
N ASP A 117 -13.22 3.53 7.43
CA ASP A 117 -13.71 2.60 6.41
C ASP A 117 -12.59 2.15 5.45
N PHE A 118 -11.62 3.01 5.14
CA PHE A 118 -10.45 2.62 4.34
C PHE A 118 -9.56 1.64 5.13
N LEU A 119 -9.25 1.99 6.38
CA LEU A 119 -8.37 1.20 7.24
C LEU A 119 -8.95 -0.18 7.55
N ILE A 120 -10.23 -0.25 7.92
CA ILE A 120 -10.94 -1.50 8.17
C ILE A 120 -10.91 -2.39 6.93
N ARG A 121 -11.26 -1.85 5.75
CA ARG A 121 -11.21 -2.61 4.49
C ARG A 121 -9.81 -3.12 4.17
N ASN A 122 -8.77 -2.32 4.40
CA ASN A 122 -7.39 -2.77 4.19
C ASN A 122 -7.00 -3.91 5.14
N ILE A 123 -7.34 -3.80 6.43
CA ILE A 123 -7.08 -4.85 7.42
C ILE A 123 -7.82 -6.14 7.05
N GLU A 124 -9.12 -6.07 6.78
CA GLU A 124 -9.92 -7.24 6.38
C GLU A 124 -9.39 -7.90 5.10
N SER A 125 -9.03 -7.09 4.09
CA SER A 125 -8.45 -7.62 2.84
C SER A 125 -7.09 -8.28 3.09
N ALA A 126 -6.22 -7.65 3.90
CA ALA A 126 -4.91 -8.22 4.24
C ALA A 126 -5.03 -9.56 4.99
N PHE A 127 -5.91 -9.65 5.99
CA PHE A 127 -6.14 -10.89 6.73
C PHE A 127 -6.70 -11.99 5.85
N ARG A 128 -7.73 -11.71 5.05
CA ARG A 128 -8.31 -12.68 4.11
C ARG A 128 -7.25 -13.26 3.17
N VAL A 129 -6.44 -12.40 2.59
CA VAL A 129 -5.35 -12.73 1.67
C VAL A 129 -4.27 -13.57 2.36
N TRP A 130 -3.87 -13.20 3.58
CA TRP A 130 -2.94 -13.98 4.38
C TRP A 130 -3.49 -15.34 4.82
N GLU A 131 -4.77 -15.45 5.17
CA GLU A 131 -5.42 -16.70 5.64
C GLU A 131 -5.64 -17.70 4.51
N LEU A 132 -5.99 -17.23 3.33
CA LEU A 132 -6.24 -18.09 2.16
C LEU A 132 -4.95 -18.49 1.43
N SER A 133 -3.79 -18.01 1.86
CA SER A 133 -2.52 -18.29 1.17
C SER A 133 -1.98 -19.69 1.44
N PRO A 134 -1.55 -20.45 0.41
CA PRO A 134 -0.91 -21.76 0.57
C PRO A 134 0.35 -21.75 1.45
N TRP A 135 0.99 -20.59 1.60
CA TRP A 135 2.20 -20.43 2.42
C TRP A 135 1.96 -19.61 3.69
N ARG A 136 0.70 -19.48 4.14
CA ARG A 136 0.33 -18.85 5.42
C ARG A 136 1.25 -19.29 6.57
N GLU A 137 1.46 -20.60 6.73
CA GLU A 137 2.26 -21.16 7.83
C GLU A 137 3.73 -20.72 7.82
N LYS A 138 4.27 -20.32 6.66
CA LYS A 138 5.66 -19.85 6.54
C LYS A 138 5.83 -18.39 6.98
N VAL A 139 4.74 -17.74 7.36
CA VAL A 139 4.68 -16.29 7.51
C VAL A 139 4.07 -15.96 8.85
N ASP A 140 4.94 -15.52 9.75
CA ASP A 140 4.54 -15.09 11.08
C ASP A 140 3.80 -13.74 11.05
N TYR A 141 3.18 -13.42 12.18
CA TYR A 141 2.42 -12.19 12.36
C TYR A 141 3.27 -10.93 12.16
N ASN A 142 4.55 -10.97 12.53
CA ASN A 142 5.44 -9.82 12.38
C ASN A 142 5.73 -9.51 10.90
N THR A 143 6.00 -10.56 10.13
CA THR A 143 6.17 -10.51 8.68
C THR A 143 4.86 -10.04 8.02
N PHE A 144 3.71 -10.50 8.51
CA PHE A 144 2.41 -9.99 8.09
C PHE A 144 2.31 -8.47 8.28
N CYS A 145 2.60 -7.95 9.47
CA CYS A 145 2.49 -6.51 9.76
C CYS A 145 3.38 -5.64 8.86
N HIS A 146 4.60 -6.09 8.55
CA HIS A 146 5.57 -5.28 7.82
C HIS A 146 5.48 -5.39 6.29
N TYR A 147 4.95 -6.51 5.79
CA TYR A 147 4.96 -6.80 4.36
C TYR A 147 3.56 -7.02 3.76
N ILE A 148 2.55 -7.38 4.55
CA ILE A 148 1.21 -7.71 4.04
C ILE A 148 0.19 -6.67 4.47
N LEU A 149 0.24 -6.22 5.71
CA LEU A 149 -0.69 -5.26 6.25
C LEU A 149 -0.57 -3.84 5.66
N PRO A 150 0.62 -3.31 5.30
CA PRO A 150 0.74 -1.91 4.90
C PRO A 150 -0.10 -1.57 3.67
N TYR A 151 -0.80 -0.44 3.72
CA TYR A 151 -1.68 0.04 2.65
C TYR A 151 -0.98 0.94 1.62
N ARG A 152 0.30 1.24 1.86
CA ARG A 152 1.16 2.16 1.10
C ARG A 152 2.53 1.52 0.84
N LEU A 153 3.12 1.72 -0.34
CA LEU A 153 4.39 1.11 -0.75
C LEU A 153 5.57 2.06 -0.63
N ALA A 154 5.34 3.31 -1.01
CA ALA A 154 6.26 4.41 -0.90
C ALA A 154 5.45 5.66 -0.57
N ASP A 155 5.44 6.63 -1.46
CA ASP A 155 4.89 7.97 -1.22
C ASP A 155 3.75 8.26 -2.22
N GLU A 156 3.20 7.21 -2.86
CA GLU A 156 2.18 7.32 -3.89
C GLU A 156 0.81 7.73 -3.34
N PRO A 157 -0.01 8.50 -4.07
CA PRO A 157 -1.39 8.73 -3.68
C PRO A 157 -2.13 7.39 -3.48
N LEU A 158 -2.91 7.30 -2.40
CA LEU A 158 -3.63 6.06 -2.09
C LEU A 158 -4.74 5.82 -3.12
N SER A 159 -4.91 4.55 -3.48
CA SER A 159 -6.02 4.10 -4.32
C SER A 159 -6.97 3.22 -3.53
N ILE A 160 -8.26 3.49 -3.64
CA ILE A 160 -9.29 2.64 -3.06
C ILE A 160 -9.23 1.27 -3.75
N SER A 161 -9.33 0.19 -2.95
CA SER A 161 -9.42 -1.19 -3.43
C SER A 161 -8.26 -1.65 -4.31
N TRP A 162 -7.06 -1.08 -4.12
CA TRP A 162 -5.90 -1.48 -4.91
C TRP A 162 -5.51 -2.94 -4.72
N ARG A 163 -5.55 -3.44 -3.48
CA ARG A 163 -5.26 -4.85 -3.16
C ARG A 163 -6.19 -5.78 -3.89
N ASP A 164 -7.50 -5.57 -3.77
CA ASP A 164 -8.50 -6.44 -4.38
C ASP A 164 -8.36 -6.46 -5.91
N SER A 165 -8.10 -5.30 -6.50
CA SER A 165 -7.89 -5.16 -7.94
C SER A 165 -6.63 -5.89 -8.43
N LEU A 166 -5.51 -5.78 -7.69
CA LEU A 166 -4.30 -6.52 -8.04
C LEU A 166 -4.52 -8.02 -7.81
N ASN A 167 -5.10 -8.42 -6.68
CA ASN A 167 -5.40 -9.82 -6.41
C ASN A 167 -6.18 -10.45 -7.57
N LEU A 168 -7.29 -9.82 -8.00
CA LEU A 168 -8.08 -10.32 -9.14
C LEU A 168 -7.27 -10.50 -10.42
N HIS A 169 -6.28 -9.63 -10.66
CA HIS A 169 -5.44 -9.68 -11.86
C HIS A 169 -4.33 -10.74 -11.78
N PHE A 170 -3.74 -10.96 -10.61
CA PHE A 170 -2.60 -11.86 -10.46
C PHE A 170 -2.98 -13.25 -9.96
N SER A 171 -4.13 -13.40 -9.31
CA SER A 171 -4.62 -14.69 -8.83
C SER A 171 -4.63 -15.79 -9.92
N PRO A 172 -5.15 -15.54 -11.15
CA PRO A 172 -5.14 -16.56 -12.21
C PRO A 172 -3.73 -16.98 -12.69
N ILE A 173 -2.70 -16.17 -12.44
CA ILE A 173 -1.32 -16.45 -12.87
C ILE A 173 -0.66 -17.48 -11.95
N ILE A 174 -1.08 -17.54 -10.70
CA ILE A 174 -0.47 -18.36 -9.65
C ILE A 174 -1.44 -19.37 -9.04
N GLU A 175 -2.65 -19.52 -9.59
CA GLU A 175 -3.73 -20.37 -9.07
C GLU A 175 -3.26 -21.79 -8.70
N LYS A 176 -2.35 -22.36 -9.48
CA LYS A 176 -1.86 -23.73 -9.29
C LYS A 176 -0.55 -23.84 -8.50
N GLU A 177 0.00 -22.71 -8.06
CA GLU A 177 1.32 -22.66 -7.44
C GLU A 177 1.22 -22.53 -5.92
N THR A 178 1.70 -23.55 -5.22
CA THR A 178 1.78 -23.58 -3.76
C THR A 178 3.15 -23.16 -3.23
N ASP A 179 4.16 -23.12 -4.11
CA ASP A 179 5.49 -22.64 -3.76
C ASP A 179 5.60 -21.11 -3.93
N MET A 180 5.90 -20.45 -2.81
CA MET A 180 6.03 -19.00 -2.72
C MET A 180 7.06 -18.43 -3.71
N GLN A 181 8.21 -19.09 -3.87
CA GLN A 181 9.28 -18.57 -4.73
C GLN A 181 8.90 -18.69 -6.21
N ARG A 182 8.27 -19.80 -6.60
CA ARG A 182 7.75 -19.98 -7.97
C ARG A 182 6.64 -18.98 -8.29
N ALA A 183 5.67 -18.79 -7.39
CA ALA A 183 4.62 -17.78 -7.55
C ALA A 183 5.22 -16.38 -7.77
N PHE A 184 6.22 -16.01 -6.97
CA PHE A 184 6.95 -14.75 -7.14
C PHE A 184 7.63 -14.63 -8.51
N VAL A 185 8.30 -15.70 -8.97
CA VAL A 185 8.97 -15.72 -10.28
C VAL A 185 7.97 -15.59 -11.43
N LEU A 186 6.82 -16.26 -11.37
CA LEU A 186 5.78 -16.18 -12.41
C LEU A 186 5.22 -14.75 -12.53
N ILE A 187 4.83 -14.17 -11.39
CA ILE A 187 4.34 -12.78 -11.35
C ILE A 187 5.42 -11.82 -11.85
N SER A 188 6.67 -11.97 -11.37
CA SER A 188 7.78 -11.12 -11.78
C SER A 188 8.05 -11.20 -13.28
N LYS A 189 7.99 -12.40 -13.88
CA LYS A 189 8.11 -12.58 -15.33
C LYS A 189 6.97 -11.89 -16.08
N TYR A 190 5.73 -12.05 -15.63
CA TYR A 190 4.57 -11.39 -16.24
C TYR A 190 4.69 -9.86 -16.18
N VAL A 191 5.01 -9.33 -15.00
CA VAL A 191 5.20 -7.89 -14.78
C VAL A 191 6.34 -7.36 -15.63
N ASN A 192 7.49 -8.03 -15.67
CA ASN A 192 8.62 -7.58 -16.49
C ASN A 192 8.30 -7.62 -17.98
N LYS A 193 7.55 -8.62 -18.46
CA LYS A 193 7.09 -8.66 -19.86
C LYS A 193 6.17 -7.48 -20.18
N LYS A 194 5.25 -7.14 -19.28
CA LYS A 194 4.32 -6.01 -19.44
C LYS A 194 5.04 -4.65 -19.33
N MET A 195 5.98 -4.53 -18.38
CA MET A 195 6.69 -3.28 -18.06
C MET A 195 7.88 -2.97 -18.99
N SER A 196 8.49 -3.99 -19.63
CA SER A 196 9.57 -3.78 -20.62
C SER A 196 9.05 -3.24 -21.95
N GLN A 197 7.75 -3.38 -22.22
CA GLN A 197 7.09 -2.82 -23.41
C GLN A 197 6.80 -1.31 -23.26
N SER A 198 7.07 -0.75 -22.09
CA SER A 198 6.69 0.60 -21.69
C SER A 198 7.92 1.46 -21.40
N SER A 199 8.44 2.12 -22.44
CA SER A 199 9.64 2.98 -22.40
C SER A 199 9.36 4.42 -21.94
N VAL A 200 8.43 4.63 -21.01
CA VAL A 200 7.90 5.98 -20.73
C VAL A 200 8.15 6.38 -19.29
N ALA A 201 8.98 7.40 -19.11
CA ALA A 201 9.00 8.18 -17.89
C ALA A 201 7.71 9.01 -17.81
N CYS A 202 6.81 8.67 -16.88
CA CYS A 202 5.71 9.54 -16.48
C CYS A 202 6.29 10.73 -15.71
N PRO A 203 5.85 11.98 -15.95
CA PRO A 203 6.41 13.14 -15.25
C PRO A 203 6.19 13.12 -13.73
N HIS A 204 5.20 12.36 -13.23
CA HIS A 204 4.84 12.28 -11.81
C HIS A 204 4.53 10.86 -11.34
N VAL A 205 4.60 10.64 -10.02
CA VAL A 205 4.25 9.36 -9.37
C VAL A 205 2.76 9.12 -9.54
N MET A 206 2.40 8.06 -10.27
CA MET A 206 1.03 7.59 -10.39
C MET A 206 0.68 6.66 -9.23
N ASP A 207 -0.62 6.57 -8.95
CA ASP A 207 -1.13 5.52 -8.09
C ASP A 207 -0.91 4.13 -8.71
N ILE A 208 -0.98 3.12 -7.85
CA ILE A 208 -0.67 1.73 -8.21
C ILE A 208 -1.63 1.14 -9.26
N LEU A 209 -2.89 1.57 -9.30
CA LEU A 209 -3.88 1.07 -10.26
C LEU A 209 -3.66 1.67 -11.64
N SER A 210 -3.37 2.97 -11.70
CA SER A 210 -2.96 3.65 -12.92
C SER A 210 -1.68 3.03 -13.48
N LEU A 211 -0.69 2.73 -12.63
CA LEU A 211 0.53 2.03 -13.02
C LEU A 211 0.25 0.63 -13.60
N ASN A 212 -0.62 -0.16 -12.95
CA ASN A 212 -1.02 -1.47 -13.46
C ASN A 212 -1.79 -1.39 -14.79
N LYS A 213 -2.65 -0.38 -14.95
CA LYS A 213 -3.50 -0.16 -16.12
C LYS A 213 -2.66 0.19 -17.34
N TYR A 214 -1.75 1.15 -17.22
CA TYR A 214 -1.02 1.68 -18.38
C TYR A 214 0.38 1.08 -18.57
N GLY A 215 0.97 0.48 -17.54
CA GLY A 215 2.32 -0.11 -17.62
C GLY A 215 3.46 0.91 -17.61
N TYR A 216 3.18 2.22 -17.52
CA TYR A 216 4.21 3.26 -17.50
C TYR A 216 4.45 3.77 -16.07
N GLY A 217 5.69 4.04 -15.67
CA GLY A 217 5.98 4.60 -14.35
C GLY A 217 7.46 4.96 -14.17
N PHE A 218 7.78 5.76 -13.15
CA PHE A 218 9.17 6.00 -12.76
C PHE A 218 9.86 4.68 -12.40
N ALA A 219 11.18 4.57 -12.55
CA ALA A 219 11.93 3.39 -12.08
C ALA A 219 11.62 3.07 -10.60
N ARG A 220 11.40 4.11 -9.78
CA ARG A 220 10.95 4.02 -8.39
C ARG A 220 9.49 3.53 -8.25
N SER A 221 8.59 3.91 -9.14
CA SER A 221 7.20 3.41 -9.19
C SER A 221 7.15 1.96 -9.70
N ILE A 222 8.00 1.57 -10.65
CA ILE A 222 8.15 0.19 -11.11
C ILE A 222 8.80 -0.66 -10.00
N PHE A 223 9.73 -0.09 -9.23
CA PHE A 223 10.28 -0.74 -8.04
C PHE A 223 9.25 -0.82 -6.90
N ALA A 224 8.40 0.18 -6.73
CA ALA A 224 7.25 0.15 -5.83
C ALA A 224 6.21 -0.87 -6.31
N PHE A 225 5.94 -0.99 -7.61
CA PHE A 225 5.11 -2.03 -8.23
C PHE A 225 5.70 -3.42 -7.95
N ARG A 226 7.00 -3.60 -8.17
CA ARG A 226 7.74 -4.83 -7.80
C ARG A 226 7.66 -5.11 -6.31
N LYS A 227 7.74 -4.10 -5.45
CA LYS A 227 7.49 -4.21 -4.01
C LYS A 227 6.01 -4.46 -3.69
N CYS A 228 5.08 -3.98 -4.52
CA CYS A 228 3.65 -4.25 -4.43
C CYS A 228 3.40 -5.73 -4.70
N PHE A 229 4.06 -6.31 -5.71
CA PHE A 229 4.09 -7.77 -5.87
C PHE A 229 4.79 -8.44 -4.73
N ALA A 230 5.82 -7.77 -4.20
CA ALA A 230 6.50 -8.23 -3.01
C ALA A 230 5.64 -8.22 -1.74
N ARG A 231 4.46 -7.58 -1.79
CA ARG A 231 3.53 -7.40 -0.67
C ARG A 231 2.15 -8.00 -0.96
N SER A 232 1.82 -8.16 -2.25
CA SER A 232 0.86 -9.11 -2.80
C SER A 232 1.45 -10.52 -2.88
N TRP A 233 2.62 -10.74 -2.22
CA TRP A 233 3.24 -12.01 -1.81
C TRP A 233 2.28 -13.01 -1.14
N TYR A 234 1.02 -12.65 -0.98
CA TYR A 234 0.02 -13.36 -0.22
C TYR A 234 -1.30 -13.42 -0.96
N THR A 235 -1.31 -13.21 -2.27
CA THR A 235 -2.47 -13.49 -3.13
C THR A 235 -2.91 -14.93 -2.84
N GLY A 236 -3.82 -15.07 -1.87
CA GLY A 236 -4.35 -16.33 -1.43
C GLY A 236 -5.16 -16.88 -2.57
N CYS A 237 -4.52 -17.74 -3.34
CA CYS A 237 -5.16 -18.53 -4.36
C CYS A 237 -5.28 -19.94 -3.82
N ILE A 238 -6.54 -20.28 -3.56
CA ILE A 238 -7.10 -21.60 -3.83
C ILE A 238 -7.18 -21.74 -5.36
#